data_AF-C6WC50-F1
#
_entry.id   AF-C6WC50-F1
#
_cell.length_a   1.000
_cell.length_b   1.000
_cell.length_c   1.000
_cell.angle_alpha   90.00
_cell.angle_beta   90.00
_cell.angle_gamma   90.00
#
_symmetry.space_group_name_H-M   'P 1'
#
loop_
_entity.id
_entity.type
_entity.pdbx_description
1 polymer ?
#
loop_
_entity_poly.entity_id
_entity_poly.type
_entity_poly.pdbx_seq_one_letter_code
_entity_poly.pdbx_strand_id
1 'polypeptide(L)'
;MTSAGTAFYDESAVLERQAIAMILALWGRVDAANPSASWVGLLPEAVAILVAAQTVAAEMADPYLLDTLGGSIDTPVDPGGMVSTGLDALLYLPAANAQQALWTGMPAAAALGRARATLASYVRTASGDTGRLASAAGIAGRSDVAGYYRRLRLPSCSRCIVLAGRFYRWSSGFRRHKNCDCKHDPVQRRDDAEPLDVRGAIASGQVHGLSKAATAAIVEHGADPAQVINAQRGMYMIGDLQASAVGITRRAVAGARILARDVDRALGLDVRNRTYTNMTFDRAAAARYAELFRRGKTYVRTTADGRQQGYAYRYVRTPRPTPQQIVTSASSRAEAVRQLTNYGYIL
;
A
#
# COMPACT_ATOMS: atom_id res chain seq x y z
N MET A 1 12.46 16.03 -5.11
CA MET A 1 11.53 16.85 -4.31
C MET A 1 12.12 18.25 -4.27
N THR A 2 11.31 19.30 -4.32
CA THR A 2 11.83 20.68 -4.19
C THR A 2 12.43 20.90 -2.80
N SER A 3 13.25 21.94 -2.63
CA SER A 3 13.77 22.34 -1.30
C SER A 3 12.62 22.70 -0.34
N ALA A 4 11.64 23.47 -0.83
CA ALA A 4 10.40 23.81 -0.11
C ALA A 4 9.61 22.55 0.29
N GLY A 5 9.48 21.58 -0.62
CA GLY A 5 8.90 20.29 -0.30
C GLY A 5 9.66 19.58 0.81
N THR A 6 10.99 19.53 0.77
CA THR A 6 11.77 18.89 1.84
C THR A 6 11.54 19.57 3.19
N ALA A 7 11.60 20.91 3.25
CA ALA A 7 11.38 21.68 4.47
C ALA A 7 9.99 21.44 5.08
N PHE A 8 8.92 21.53 4.29
CA PHE A 8 7.55 21.25 4.74
C PHE A 8 7.41 19.86 5.36
N TYR A 9 8.12 18.86 4.81
CA TYR A 9 8.05 17.48 5.31
C TYR A 9 8.86 17.31 6.59
N ASP A 10 9.99 18.01 6.71
CA ASP A 10 10.79 18.05 7.94
C ASP A 10 10.00 18.69 9.08
N GLU A 11 9.40 19.86 8.83
CA GLU A 11 8.57 20.57 9.80
C GLU A 11 7.35 19.75 10.21
N SER A 12 6.65 19.13 9.26
CA SER A 12 5.52 18.24 9.55
C SER A 12 5.94 17.10 10.47
N ALA A 13 7.12 16.52 10.22
CA ALA A 13 7.63 15.43 11.03
C ALA A 13 8.09 15.88 12.43
N VAL A 14 8.60 17.10 12.57
CA VAL A 14 8.90 17.72 13.88
C VAL A 14 7.62 17.91 14.68
N LEU A 15 6.59 18.51 14.09
CA LEU A 15 5.29 18.72 14.70
C LEU A 15 4.68 17.40 15.21
N GLU A 16 4.65 16.37 14.35
CA GLU A 16 4.17 15.04 14.72
C GLU A 16 4.94 14.47 15.93
N ARG A 17 6.28 14.58 15.94
CA ARG A 17 7.11 14.07 17.04
C ARG A 17 6.86 14.82 18.35
N GLN A 18 6.71 16.15 18.29
CA GLN A 18 6.43 16.98 19.46
C GLN A 18 5.07 16.64 20.06
N ALA A 19 4.01 16.59 19.25
CA ALA A 19 2.67 16.24 19.70
C ALA A 19 2.62 14.83 20.33
N ILE A 20 3.29 13.86 19.71
CA ILE A 20 3.42 12.50 20.27
C ILE A 20 4.15 12.57 21.61
N ALA A 21 5.29 13.26 21.70
CA ALA A 21 6.07 13.33 22.94
C ALA A 21 5.25 13.92 24.09
N MET A 22 4.49 14.99 23.85
CA MET A 22 3.63 15.62 24.86
C MET A 22 2.52 14.69 25.34
N ILE A 23 1.77 14.06 24.42
CA ILE A 23 0.70 13.11 24.79
C ILE A 23 1.27 11.87 25.49
N LEU A 24 2.45 11.41 25.09
CA LEU A 24 3.12 10.29 25.72
C LEU A 24 3.73 10.63 27.09
N ALA A 25 3.98 11.91 27.39
CA ALA A 25 4.34 12.38 28.72
C ALA A 25 3.11 12.33 29.65
N LEU A 26 1.92 12.71 29.15
CA LEU A 26 0.65 12.52 29.88
C LEU A 26 0.40 11.04 30.15
N TRP A 27 0.56 10.18 29.14
CA TRP A 27 0.42 8.73 29.32
C TRP A 27 1.36 8.17 30.39
N GLY A 28 2.54 8.77 30.57
CA GLY A 28 3.49 8.38 31.63
C GLY A 28 2.97 8.58 33.06
N ARG A 29 1.90 9.38 33.25
CA ARG A 29 1.27 9.66 34.55
C ARG A 29 0.09 8.73 34.87
N VAL A 30 -0.24 7.80 33.97
CA VAL A 30 -1.36 6.87 34.11
C VAL A 30 -1.06 5.84 35.20
N ASP A 31 -2.06 5.57 36.04
CA ASP A 31 -1.99 4.50 37.04
C ASP A 31 -2.02 3.15 36.32
N ALA A 32 -0.97 2.34 36.52
CA ALA A 32 -0.84 1.05 35.89
C ALA A 32 -1.89 0.03 36.35
N ALA A 33 -2.46 0.21 37.55
CA ALA A 33 -3.51 -0.66 38.08
C ALA A 33 -4.89 -0.31 37.51
N ASN A 34 -5.12 0.97 37.19
CA ASN A 34 -6.40 1.46 36.67
C ASN A 34 -6.19 2.47 35.52
N PRO A 35 -5.66 2.02 34.38
CA PRO A 35 -5.30 2.91 33.28
C PRO A 35 -6.49 3.64 32.67
N SER A 36 -7.67 3.02 32.61
CA SER A 36 -8.84 3.70 32.04
C SER A 36 -9.30 4.86 32.91
N ALA A 37 -9.46 4.65 34.23
CA ALA A 37 -9.95 5.69 35.14
C ALA A 37 -8.96 6.85 35.28
N SER A 38 -7.66 6.55 35.42
CA SER A 38 -6.63 7.59 35.57
C SER A 38 -6.41 8.39 34.28
N TRP A 39 -6.61 7.79 33.10
CA TRP A 39 -6.50 8.49 31.82
C TRP A 39 -7.64 9.49 31.57
N VAL A 40 -8.85 9.25 32.08
CA VAL A 40 -10.00 10.16 31.91
C VAL A 40 -9.67 11.58 32.38
N GLY A 41 -8.95 11.72 33.50
CA GLY A 41 -8.54 13.03 34.02
C GLY A 41 -7.51 13.78 33.15
N LEU A 42 -6.76 13.06 32.32
CA LEU A 42 -5.72 13.61 31.43
C LEU A 42 -6.21 13.78 29.99
N LEU A 43 -7.35 13.18 29.66
CA LEU A 43 -7.90 13.15 28.31
C LEU A 43 -8.17 14.55 27.73
N PRO A 44 -8.74 15.53 28.46
CA PRO A 44 -8.95 16.88 27.91
C PRO A 44 -7.65 17.56 27.48
N GLU A 45 -6.58 17.39 28.24
CA GLU A 45 -5.25 17.93 27.91
C GLU A 45 -4.67 17.25 26.67
N ALA A 46 -4.80 15.92 26.57
CA ALA A 46 -4.38 15.17 25.39
C ALA A 46 -5.15 15.57 24.12
N VAL A 47 -6.46 15.82 24.24
CA VAL A 47 -7.30 16.32 23.14
C VAL A 47 -6.84 17.71 22.71
N ALA A 48 -6.61 18.63 23.65
CA ALA A 48 -6.13 19.98 23.35
C ALA A 48 -4.79 19.97 22.59
N ILE A 49 -3.85 19.12 23.00
CA ILE A 49 -2.57 18.94 22.30
C ILE A 49 -2.78 18.44 20.86
N LEU A 50 -3.66 17.46 20.65
CA LEU A 50 -3.91 16.93 19.31
C LEU A 50 -4.62 17.94 18.42
N VAL A 51 -5.59 18.69 18.95
CA VAL A 51 -6.26 19.78 18.23
C VAL A 51 -5.25 20.83 17.80
N ALA A 52 -4.38 21.29 18.70
CA ALA A 52 -3.34 22.26 18.37
C ALA A 52 -2.39 21.73 17.27
N ALA A 53 -1.99 20.45 17.35
CA ALA A 53 -1.16 19.84 16.32
C ALA A 53 -1.88 19.74 14.96
N GLN A 54 -3.19 19.47 14.95
CA GLN A 54 -4.00 19.46 13.72
C GLN A 54 -4.14 20.87 13.12
N THR A 55 -4.38 21.89 13.96
CA THR A 55 -4.45 23.29 13.52
C THR A 55 -3.14 23.72 12.87
N VAL A 56 -2.00 23.53 13.55
CA VAL A 56 -0.68 23.88 12.99
C VAL A 56 -0.42 23.10 11.70
N ALA A 57 -0.73 21.80 11.65
CA ALA A 57 -0.56 21.00 10.44
C ALA A 57 -1.38 21.55 9.25
N ALA A 58 -2.57 22.10 9.51
CA ALA A 58 -3.39 22.73 8.48
C ALA A 58 -2.85 24.09 8.05
N GLU A 59 -2.42 24.93 9.00
CA GLU A 59 -1.81 26.25 8.73
C GLU A 59 -0.56 26.17 7.85
N MET A 60 0.20 25.07 7.95
CA MET A 60 1.40 24.87 7.12
C MET A 60 1.11 24.68 5.62
N ALA A 61 -0.14 24.41 5.22
CA ALA A 61 -0.47 24.10 3.83
C ALA A 61 -0.25 25.29 2.88
N ASP A 62 -0.78 26.45 3.24
CA ASP A 62 -0.75 27.63 2.37
C ASP A 62 0.69 28.17 2.16
N PRO A 63 1.53 28.34 3.21
CA PRO A 63 2.95 28.68 3.04
C PRO A 63 3.69 27.66 2.16
N TYR A 64 3.45 26.36 2.37
CA TYR A 64 4.05 25.32 1.54
C TYR A 64 3.69 25.45 0.07
N LEU A 65 2.42 25.74 -0.25
CA LEU A 65 1.97 25.91 -1.63
C LEU A 65 2.57 27.16 -2.27
N LEU A 66 2.67 28.26 -1.52
CA LEU A 66 3.33 29.49 -1.99
C LEU A 66 4.82 29.26 -2.26
N ASP A 67 5.53 28.62 -1.34
CA ASP A 67 6.97 28.35 -1.50
C ASP A 67 7.25 27.37 -2.64
N THR A 68 6.33 26.42 -2.89
CA THR A 68 6.52 25.38 -3.91
C THR A 68 6.13 25.84 -5.31
N LEU A 69 5.07 26.65 -5.43
CA LEU A 69 4.46 27.01 -6.73
C LEU A 69 4.60 28.50 -7.06
N GLY A 70 4.94 29.35 -6.08
CA GLY A 70 4.81 30.80 -6.18
C GLY A 70 3.35 31.25 -6.30
N GLY A 71 3.16 32.48 -6.80
CA GLY A 71 1.83 33.03 -7.12
C GLY A 71 1.02 33.47 -5.89
N SER A 72 -0.30 33.48 -6.05
CA SER A 72 -1.27 33.83 -5.00
C SER A 72 -2.13 32.62 -4.62
N ILE A 73 -2.74 32.69 -3.45
CA ILE A 73 -3.77 31.75 -3.01
C ILE A 73 -5.13 32.43 -3.18
N ASP A 74 -5.97 31.88 -4.07
CA ASP A 74 -7.30 32.42 -4.34
C ASP A 74 -8.28 32.14 -3.20
N THR A 75 -8.15 30.97 -2.56
CA THR A 75 -8.97 30.55 -1.43
C THR A 75 -8.08 29.92 -0.36
N PRO A 76 -7.77 30.64 0.73
CA PRO A 76 -6.97 30.12 1.84
C PRO A 76 -7.62 28.90 2.48
N VAL A 77 -6.79 27.99 2.99
CA VAL A 77 -7.27 26.87 3.80
C VAL A 77 -7.79 27.40 5.12
N ASP A 78 -9.00 27.01 5.52
CA ASP A 78 -9.52 27.23 6.88
C ASP A 78 -8.97 26.14 7.83
N PRO A 79 -8.03 26.45 8.74
CA PRO A 79 -7.47 25.44 9.64
C PRO A 79 -8.52 24.86 10.60
N GLY A 80 -9.51 25.68 11.02
CA GLY A 80 -10.57 25.25 11.94
C GLY A 80 -11.45 24.17 11.32
N GLY A 81 -11.78 24.31 10.03
CA GLY A 81 -12.52 23.31 9.26
C GLY A 81 -11.77 22.00 9.00
N MET A 82 -10.46 21.93 9.28
CA MET A 82 -9.62 20.74 9.03
C MET A 82 -9.34 19.91 10.28
N VAL A 83 -9.68 20.42 11.47
CA VAL A 83 -9.53 19.69 12.75
C VAL A 83 -10.59 18.60 12.85
N SER A 84 -10.19 17.42 13.34
CA SER A 84 -11.10 16.28 13.48
C SER A 84 -11.98 16.40 14.72
N THR A 85 -13.20 15.85 14.64
CA THR A 85 -14.12 15.72 15.78
C THR A 85 -14.04 14.33 16.42
N GLY A 86 -14.58 14.16 17.64
CA GLY A 86 -14.60 12.86 18.35
C GLY A 86 -13.22 12.37 18.82
N LEU A 87 -12.27 13.28 19.01
CA LEU A 87 -10.90 12.97 19.42
C LEU A 87 -10.82 12.40 20.84
N ASP A 88 -11.74 12.77 21.72
CA ASP A 88 -11.90 12.24 23.07
C ASP A 88 -12.13 10.72 23.05
N ALA A 89 -13.12 10.27 22.26
CA ALA A 89 -13.41 8.85 22.11
C ALA A 89 -12.22 8.11 21.48
N LEU A 90 -11.60 8.69 20.44
CA LEU A 90 -10.43 8.10 19.78
C LEU A 90 -9.26 7.92 20.76
N LEU A 91 -8.93 8.95 21.55
CA LEU A 91 -7.81 8.95 22.48
C LEU A 91 -8.11 8.17 23.77
N TYR A 92 -9.37 7.88 24.09
CA TYR A 92 -9.75 7.01 25.20
C TYR A 92 -9.57 5.52 24.90
N LEU A 93 -9.80 5.09 23.65
CA LEU A 93 -9.77 3.67 23.24
C LEU A 93 -8.49 2.90 23.69
N PRO A 94 -7.27 3.45 23.59
CA PRO A 94 -6.07 2.74 24.03
C PRO A 94 -6.07 2.41 25.53
N ALA A 95 -6.61 3.30 26.36
CA ALA A 95 -6.70 3.10 27.80
C ALA A 95 -7.74 2.01 28.16
N ALA A 96 -8.89 2.03 27.49
CA ALA A 96 -9.91 0.98 27.64
C ALA A 96 -9.37 -0.40 27.22
N ASN A 97 -8.63 -0.47 26.11
CA ASN A 97 -8.02 -1.71 25.65
C ASN A 97 -6.91 -2.20 26.59
N ALA A 98 -6.13 -1.29 27.20
CA ALA A 98 -5.16 -1.65 28.23
C ALA A 98 -5.85 -2.24 29.47
N GLN A 99 -6.93 -1.60 29.94
CA GLN A 99 -7.72 -2.08 31.07
C GLN A 99 -8.26 -3.49 30.81
N GLN A 100 -8.83 -3.72 29.63
CA GLN A 100 -9.31 -5.04 29.23
C GLN A 100 -8.19 -6.08 29.21
N ALA A 101 -7.01 -5.71 28.70
CA ALA A 101 -5.86 -6.61 28.66
C ALA A 101 -5.39 -7.00 30.08
N LEU A 102 -5.40 -6.05 31.02
CA LEU A 102 -5.10 -6.32 32.43
C LEU A 102 -6.10 -7.32 33.04
N TRP A 103 -7.40 -7.14 32.80
CA TRP A 103 -8.43 -8.07 33.28
C TRP A 103 -8.27 -9.48 32.72
N THR A 104 -7.72 -9.62 31.52
CA THR A 104 -7.39 -10.92 30.91
C THR A 104 -6.04 -11.51 31.37
N GLY A 105 -5.38 -10.90 32.37
CA GLY A 105 -4.13 -11.41 32.95
C GLY A 105 -2.85 -11.00 32.19
N MET A 106 -2.93 -10.04 31.26
CA MET A 106 -1.72 -9.53 30.60
C MET A 106 -0.85 -8.73 31.58
N PRO A 107 0.49 -8.90 31.56
CA PRO A 107 1.37 -8.07 32.39
C PRO A 107 1.18 -6.58 32.11
N ALA A 108 1.12 -5.77 33.17
CA ALA A 108 0.81 -4.34 33.06
C ALA A 108 1.76 -3.59 32.12
N ALA A 109 3.07 -3.83 32.24
CA ALA A 109 4.05 -3.22 31.34
C ALA A 109 3.76 -3.51 29.85
N ALA A 110 3.31 -4.73 29.52
CA ALA A 110 2.96 -5.10 28.14
C ALA A 110 1.64 -4.43 27.69
N ALA A 111 0.62 -4.40 28.54
CA ALA A 111 -0.66 -3.77 28.25
C ALA A 111 -0.51 -2.24 28.04
N LEU A 112 0.14 -1.55 28.99
CA LEU A 112 0.40 -0.11 28.89
C LEU A 112 1.36 0.23 27.74
N GLY A 113 2.35 -0.61 27.46
CA GLY A 113 3.24 -0.45 26.31
C GLY A 113 2.49 -0.51 24.97
N ARG A 114 1.52 -1.41 24.82
CA ARG A 114 0.67 -1.50 23.62
C ARG A 114 -0.24 -0.28 23.47
N ALA A 115 -0.82 0.20 24.56
CA ALA A 115 -1.62 1.43 24.55
C ALA A 115 -0.78 2.66 24.18
N ARG A 116 0.42 2.80 24.76
CA ARG A 116 1.40 3.84 24.42
C ARG A 116 1.70 3.87 22.92
N ALA A 117 2.02 2.71 22.32
CA ALA A 117 2.30 2.61 20.89
C ALA A 117 1.08 2.93 20.01
N THR A 118 -0.13 2.60 20.50
CA THR A 118 -1.38 2.90 19.80
C THR A 118 -1.69 4.40 19.82
N LEU A 119 -1.57 5.06 20.97
CA LEU A 119 -1.71 6.51 21.13
C LEU A 119 -0.77 7.26 20.19
N ALA A 120 0.52 6.92 20.21
CA ALA A 120 1.51 7.55 19.34
C ALA A 120 1.12 7.48 17.85
N SER A 121 0.50 6.37 17.44
CA SER A 121 0.09 6.20 16.05
C SER A 121 -1.24 6.89 15.71
N TYR A 122 -2.17 7.01 16.65
CA TYR A 122 -3.37 7.82 16.48
C TYR A 122 -3.00 9.29 16.27
N VAL A 123 -2.14 9.84 17.13
CA VAL A 123 -1.65 11.21 17.04
C VAL A 123 -0.94 11.45 15.70
N ARG A 124 -0.02 10.55 15.32
CA ARG A 124 0.68 10.63 14.02
C ARG A 124 -0.30 10.64 12.84
N THR A 125 -1.28 9.74 12.85
CA THR A 125 -2.22 9.59 11.74
C THR A 125 -3.12 10.82 11.64
N ALA A 126 -3.70 11.26 12.76
CA ALA A 126 -4.64 12.37 12.80
C ALA A 126 -4.00 13.70 12.37
N SER A 127 -2.82 14.03 12.89
CA SER A 127 -2.07 15.25 12.49
C SER A 127 -1.58 15.18 11.05
N GLY A 128 -0.99 14.04 10.65
CA GLY A 128 -0.49 13.84 9.30
C GLY A 128 -1.57 13.86 8.22
N ASP A 129 -2.78 13.36 8.52
CA ASP A 129 -3.92 13.44 7.60
C ASP A 129 -4.52 14.84 7.53
N THR A 130 -4.59 15.59 8.64
CA THR A 130 -5.03 16.99 8.62
C THR A 130 -4.16 17.85 7.71
N GLY A 131 -2.83 17.85 7.89
CA GLY A 131 -1.96 18.67 7.05
C GLY A 131 -1.99 18.28 5.57
N ARG A 132 -2.23 16.99 5.28
CA ARG A 132 -2.43 16.52 3.91
C ARG A 132 -3.77 16.98 3.32
N LEU A 133 -4.85 16.92 4.09
CA LEU A 133 -6.17 17.37 3.65
C LEU A 133 -6.15 18.88 3.39
N ALA A 134 -5.51 19.65 4.28
CA ALA A 134 -5.23 21.06 4.09
C ALA A 134 -4.45 21.32 2.79
N SER A 135 -3.33 20.62 2.56
CA SER A 135 -2.56 20.74 1.31
C SER A 135 -3.42 20.39 0.08
N ALA A 136 -4.26 19.36 0.17
CA ALA A 136 -5.14 18.96 -0.93
C ALA A 136 -6.25 19.98 -1.19
N ALA A 137 -6.79 20.61 -0.15
CA ALA A 137 -7.77 21.68 -0.25
C ALA A 137 -7.16 22.93 -0.88
N GLY A 138 -5.97 23.35 -0.42
CA GLY A 138 -5.25 24.48 -1.02
C GLY A 138 -4.88 24.23 -2.48
N ILE A 139 -4.48 22.99 -2.84
CA ILE A 139 -4.29 22.60 -4.25
C ILE A 139 -5.59 22.73 -5.04
N ALA A 140 -6.72 22.28 -4.50
CA ALA A 140 -8.01 22.35 -5.18
C ALA A 140 -8.51 23.80 -5.33
N GLY A 141 -8.13 24.69 -4.42
CA GLY A 141 -8.42 26.13 -4.47
C GLY A 141 -7.54 26.90 -5.47
N ARG A 142 -6.57 26.26 -6.11
CA ARG A 142 -5.65 26.90 -7.07
C ARG A 142 -5.89 26.42 -8.50
N SER A 143 -6.18 27.37 -9.38
CA SER A 143 -6.43 27.08 -10.81
C SER A 143 -5.16 26.80 -11.61
N ASP A 144 -3.99 27.22 -11.12
CA ASP A 144 -2.69 27.08 -11.78
C ASP A 144 -1.98 25.74 -11.49
N VAL A 145 -2.60 24.86 -10.70
CA VAL A 145 -2.04 23.54 -10.37
C VAL A 145 -2.57 22.46 -11.32
N ALA A 146 -1.67 21.80 -12.05
CA ALA A 146 -2.04 20.70 -12.95
C ALA A 146 -2.28 19.37 -12.20
N GLY A 147 -1.64 19.20 -11.05
CA GLY A 147 -1.77 18.01 -10.22
C GLY A 147 -0.63 17.89 -9.22
N TYR A 148 -0.36 16.67 -8.77
CA TYR A 148 0.71 16.39 -7.82
C TYR A 148 1.43 15.07 -8.10
N TYR A 149 2.71 15.04 -7.72
CA TYR A 149 3.48 13.81 -7.60
C TYR A 149 3.35 13.24 -6.20
N ARG A 150 3.24 11.91 -6.10
CA ARG A 150 3.35 11.24 -4.80
C ARG A 150 4.82 11.13 -4.41
N ARG A 151 5.19 11.77 -3.31
CA ARG A 151 6.53 11.68 -2.73
C ARG A 151 6.51 10.92 -1.42
N LEU A 152 7.66 10.34 -1.09
CA LEU A 152 7.90 9.55 0.11
C LEU A 152 9.12 10.08 0.81
N ARG A 153 9.19 9.83 2.12
CA ARG A 153 10.41 10.03 2.89
C ARG A 153 10.88 8.67 3.38
N LEU A 154 11.97 8.19 2.80
CA LEU A 154 12.53 6.91 3.20
C LEU A 154 13.01 6.95 4.67
N PRO A 155 12.83 5.86 5.42
CA PRO A 155 12.27 4.59 4.97
C PRO A 155 10.73 4.57 4.94
N SER A 156 10.16 3.84 3.96
CA SER A 156 8.71 3.78 3.74
C SER A 156 8.22 2.34 3.54
N CYS A 157 6.91 2.10 3.51
CA CYS A 157 6.39 0.75 3.30
C CYS A 157 6.43 0.32 1.82
N SER A 158 6.43 -0.99 1.61
CA SER A 158 6.40 -1.63 0.28
C SER A 158 5.23 -1.18 -0.59
N ARG A 159 4.05 -0.90 -0.02
CA ARG A 159 2.90 -0.43 -0.82
C ARG A 159 3.07 0.99 -1.32
N CYS A 160 3.82 1.81 -0.61
CA CYS A 160 4.03 3.21 -0.95
C CYS A 160 5.15 3.37 -1.97
N ILE A 161 6.23 2.58 -1.87
CA ILE A 161 7.40 2.68 -2.76
C ILE A 161 7.02 2.57 -4.25
N VAL A 162 6.10 1.66 -4.59
CA VAL A 162 5.63 1.44 -5.98
C VAL A 162 4.67 2.51 -6.50
N LEU A 163 4.28 3.45 -5.64
CA LEU A 163 3.43 4.59 -5.99
C LEU A 163 4.21 5.90 -6.00
N ALA A 164 5.46 5.90 -5.55
CA ALA A 164 6.33 7.08 -5.58
C ALA A 164 6.54 7.56 -7.02
N GLY A 165 6.55 8.88 -7.23
CA GLY A 165 6.75 9.50 -8.54
C GLY A 165 5.54 9.40 -9.48
N ARG A 166 4.43 8.78 -9.05
CA ARG A 166 3.20 8.76 -9.87
C ARG A 166 2.50 10.12 -9.81
N PHE A 167 2.18 10.64 -10.99
CA PHE A 167 1.38 11.85 -11.16
C PHE A 167 -0.11 11.57 -10.96
N TYR A 168 -0.80 12.50 -10.32
CA TYR A 168 -2.25 12.53 -10.16
C TYR A 168 -2.77 13.94 -10.46
N ARG A 169 -3.73 14.06 -11.38
CA ARG A 169 -4.34 15.36 -11.73
C ARG A 169 -5.14 15.95 -10.57
N TRP A 170 -5.91 15.11 -9.90
CA TRP A 170 -6.68 15.44 -8.72
C TRP A 170 -6.62 14.25 -7.76
N SER A 171 -6.90 14.49 -6.48
CA SER A 171 -6.79 13.47 -5.45
C SER A 171 -7.78 12.33 -5.70
N SER A 172 -7.31 11.22 -6.28
CA SER A 172 -8.07 9.97 -6.37
C SER A 172 -8.13 9.23 -5.03
N GLY A 173 -8.06 9.95 -3.90
CA GLY A 173 -8.19 9.51 -2.51
C GLY A 173 -7.82 8.04 -2.27
N PHE A 174 -6.55 7.73 -2.00
CA PHE A 174 -6.17 6.36 -1.71
C PHE A 174 -6.39 6.04 -0.22
N ARG A 175 -6.89 4.83 0.03
CA ARG A 175 -6.93 4.26 1.38
C ARG A 175 -5.50 4.16 1.93
N ARG A 176 -5.18 5.04 2.88
CA ARG A 176 -3.96 4.98 3.68
C ARG A 176 -4.08 3.87 4.72
N HIS A 177 -2.95 3.31 5.08
CA HIS A 177 -2.84 2.47 6.26
C HIS A 177 -2.17 3.29 7.37
N LYS A 178 -2.25 2.78 8.60
CA LYS A 178 -1.56 3.30 9.77
C LYS A 178 -0.08 3.60 9.45
N ASN A 179 0.41 4.76 9.89
CA ASN A 179 1.80 5.24 9.70
C ASN A 179 2.24 5.44 8.23
N CYS A 180 1.33 5.81 7.31
CA CYS A 180 1.70 6.16 5.94
C CYS A 180 2.32 7.57 5.87
N ASP A 181 3.53 7.67 5.35
CA ASP A 181 4.37 8.89 5.24
C ASP A 181 4.24 9.60 3.88
N CYS A 182 3.36 9.12 2.99
CA CYS A 182 3.20 9.70 1.66
C CYS A 182 2.67 11.13 1.73
N LYS A 183 3.13 11.98 0.82
CA LYS A 183 2.67 13.36 0.72
C LYS A 183 2.50 13.75 -0.75
N HIS A 184 1.85 14.90 -0.97
CA HIS A 184 1.54 15.44 -2.29
C HIS A 184 2.52 16.57 -2.59
N ASP A 185 3.28 16.43 -3.67
CA ASP A 185 4.22 17.42 -4.20
C ASP A 185 3.55 18.07 -5.42
N PRO A 186 2.92 19.25 -5.25
CA PRO A 186 2.11 19.87 -6.29
C PRO A 186 2.98 20.40 -7.43
N VAL A 187 2.42 20.42 -8.64
CA VAL A 187 3.10 20.92 -9.84
C VAL A 187 2.14 21.66 -10.75
N GLN A 188 2.62 22.75 -11.38
CA GLN A 188 1.85 23.53 -12.36
C GLN A 188 1.81 22.86 -13.73
N ARG A 189 2.78 22.01 -14.05
CA ARG A 189 2.81 21.21 -15.29
C ARG A 189 3.22 19.78 -15.00
N ARG A 190 2.63 18.85 -15.75
CA ARG A 190 3.08 17.45 -15.72
C ARG A 190 4.38 17.34 -16.52
N ASP A 191 5.48 17.25 -15.81
CA ASP A 191 6.79 16.94 -16.39
C ASP A 191 7.15 15.47 -16.09
N ASP A 192 8.17 14.90 -16.74
CA ASP A 192 8.66 13.56 -16.40
C ASP A 192 9.46 13.62 -15.08
N ALA A 193 8.77 13.83 -13.97
CA ALA A 193 9.38 13.86 -12.65
C ALA A 193 10.10 12.53 -12.41
N GLU A 194 11.36 12.63 -11.97
CA GLU A 194 12.22 11.48 -11.78
C GLU A 194 11.57 10.46 -10.83
N PRO A 195 11.33 9.22 -11.31
CA PRO A 195 10.86 8.14 -10.46
C PRO A 195 11.90 7.87 -9.37
N LEU A 196 11.44 7.65 -8.15
CA LEU A 196 12.32 7.12 -7.10
C LEU A 196 12.92 5.79 -7.58
N ASP A 197 14.22 5.57 -7.37
CA ASP A 197 14.82 4.24 -7.58
C ASP A 197 14.28 3.25 -6.54
N VAL A 198 13.18 2.60 -6.93
CA VAL A 198 12.50 1.61 -6.09
C VAL A 198 13.41 0.42 -5.77
N ARG A 199 14.20 -0.04 -6.73
CA ARG A 199 15.07 -1.21 -6.51
C ARG A 199 16.21 -0.85 -5.56
N GLY A 200 16.85 0.29 -5.76
CA GLY A 200 17.89 0.81 -4.85
C GLY A 200 17.37 1.04 -3.43
N ALA A 201 16.17 1.60 -3.27
CA ALA A 201 15.53 1.78 -1.96
C ALA A 201 15.24 0.43 -1.26
N ILE A 202 14.85 -0.60 -2.02
CA ILE A 202 14.65 -1.95 -1.48
C ILE A 202 16.00 -2.59 -1.11
N ALA A 203 17.00 -2.47 -1.98
CA ALA A 203 18.33 -3.05 -1.77
C ALA A 203 19.05 -2.44 -0.55
N SER A 204 18.86 -1.15 -0.31
CA SER A 204 19.42 -0.42 0.85
C SER A 204 18.65 -0.64 2.16
N GLY A 205 17.60 -1.45 2.17
CA GLY A 205 16.81 -1.71 3.38
C GLY A 205 15.89 -0.57 3.80
N GLN A 206 15.68 0.43 2.94
CA GLN A 206 14.81 1.58 3.20
C GLN A 206 13.31 1.27 2.98
N VAL A 207 12.96 0.01 2.69
CA VAL A 207 11.57 -0.42 2.47
C VAL A 207 11.16 -1.46 3.49
N HIS A 208 10.11 -1.15 4.25
CA HIS A 208 9.53 -2.06 5.25
C HIS A 208 8.35 -2.85 4.71
N GLY A 209 8.08 -4.01 5.32
CA GLY A 209 6.92 -4.86 4.96
C GLY A 209 7.15 -5.75 3.74
N LEU A 210 8.39 -5.93 3.30
CA LEU A 210 8.79 -7.00 2.38
C LEU A 210 9.37 -8.18 3.16
N SER A 211 9.07 -9.40 2.74
CA SER A 211 9.78 -10.58 3.24
C SER A 211 11.16 -10.70 2.59
N LYS A 212 12.05 -11.49 3.19
CA LYS A 212 13.37 -11.81 2.61
C LYS A 212 13.23 -12.37 1.19
N ALA A 213 12.32 -13.32 0.99
CA ALA A 213 12.06 -13.91 -0.32
C ALA A 213 11.51 -12.90 -1.34
N ALA A 214 10.66 -11.95 -0.92
CA ALA A 214 10.18 -10.88 -1.80
C ALA A 214 11.30 -9.94 -2.22
N THR A 215 12.19 -9.62 -1.27
CA THR A 215 13.37 -8.78 -1.49
C THR A 215 14.33 -9.45 -2.46
N ALA A 216 14.63 -10.74 -2.26
CA ALA A 216 15.46 -11.53 -3.16
C ALA A 216 14.87 -11.62 -4.59
N ALA A 217 13.56 -11.83 -4.71
CA ALA A 217 12.89 -11.81 -6.01
C ALA A 217 13.17 -10.50 -6.78
N ILE A 218 13.13 -9.36 -6.09
CA ILE A 218 13.33 -8.04 -6.69
C ILE A 218 14.82 -7.75 -6.96
N VAL A 219 15.67 -7.89 -5.94
CA VAL A 219 17.05 -7.42 -5.98
C VAL A 219 17.98 -8.42 -6.66
N GLU A 220 17.82 -9.72 -6.39
CA GLU A 220 18.74 -10.76 -6.85
C GLU A 220 18.29 -11.43 -8.16
N HIS A 221 16.98 -11.46 -8.40
CA HIS A 221 16.37 -12.15 -9.55
C HIS A 221 15.75 -11.20 -10.58
N GLY A 222 15.73 -9.88 -10.32
CA GLY A 222 15.28 -8.88 -11.29
C GLY A 222 13.76 -8.76 -11.43
N ALA A 223 12.96 -9.35 -10.54
CA ALA A 223 11.52 -9.23 -10.59
C ALA A 223 11.07 -7.77 -10.44
N ASP A 224 10.06 -7.37 -11.21
CA ASP A 224 9.43 -6.06 -11.15
C ASP A 224 8.84 -5.80 -9.74
N PRO A 225 9.26 -4.72 -9.05
CA PRO A 225 8.78 -4.42 -7.71
C PRO A 225 7.26 -4.31 -7.61
N ALA A 226 6.60 -3.72 -8.62
CA ALA A 226 5.16 -3.54 -8.60
C ALA A 226 4.42 -4.87 -8.74
N GLN A 227 4.89 -5.81 -9.57
CA GLN A 227 4.33 -7.16 -9.67
C GLN A 227 4.48 -7.92 -8.36
N VAL A 228 5.67 -7.86 -7.74
CA VAL A 228 5.95 -8.58 -6.48
C VAL A 228 5.09 -8.05 -5.33
N ILE A 229 5.02 -6.73 -5.17
CA ILE A 229 4.29 -6.08 -4.08
C ILE A 229 2.78 -6.23 -4.26
N ASN A 230 2.26 -6.03 -5.47
CA ASN A 230 0.82 -6.14 -5.70
C ASN A 230 0.31 -7.59 -5.60
N ALA A 231 1.15 -8.59 -5.88
CA ALA A 231 0.75 -9.99 -5.75
C ALA A 231 0.33 -10.38 -4.32
N GLN A 232 0.84 -9.69 -3.30
CA GLN A 232 0.46 -9.89 -1.91
C GLN A 232 -1.01 -9.54 -1.64
N ARG A 233 -1.63 -8.63 -2.42
CA ARG A 233 -3.01 -8.17 -2.18
C ARG A 233 -4.08 -9.19 -2.59
N GLY A 234 -3.77 -10.05 -3.55
CA GLY A 234 -4.67 -11.09 -4.03
C GLY A 234 -4.20 -12.47 -3.63
N MET A 235 -3.47 -12.60 -2.52
CA MET A 235 -2.93 -13.86 -2.07
C MET A 235 -4.05 -14.79 -1.58
N TYR A 236 -3.99 -16.06 -1.97
CA TYR A 236 -4.88 -17.12 -1.51
C TYR A 236 -4.16 -18.46 -1.48
N MET A 237 -4.69 -19.40 -0.70
CA MET A 237 -4.12 -20.75 -0.57
C MET A 237 -4.86 -21.75 -1.47
N ILE A 238 -4.10 -22.68 -2.06
CA ILE A 238 -4.62 -23.89 -2.71
C ILE A 238 -3.84 -25.08 -2.16
N GLY A 239 -4.42 -25.79 -1.19
CA GLY A 239 -3.61 -26.69 -0.35
C GLY A 239 -2.48 -25.90 0.29
N ASP A 240 -1.24 -26.38 0.15
CA ASP A 240 -0.04 -25.71 0.67
C ASP A 240 0.53 -24.63 -0.26
N LEU A 241 -0.06 -24.42 -1.44
CA LEU A 241 0.42 -23.44 -2.41
C LEU A 241 -0.10 -22.03 -2.12
N GLN A 242 0.81 -21.09 -1.86
CA GLN A 242 0.51 -19.66 -1.89
C GLN A 242 0.43 -19.16 -3.34
N ALA A 243 -0.77 -18.75 -3.76
CA ALA A 243 -1.05 -18.22 -5.09
C ALA A 243 -1.55 -16.76 -5.05
N SER A 244 -1.50 -16.06 -6.19
CA SER A 244 -1.98 -14.68 -6.35
C SER A 244 -3.00 -14.55 -7.47
N ALA A 245 -4.13 -13.91 -7.17
CA ALA A 245 -5.16 -13.58 -8.14
C ALA A 245 -4.88 -12.27 -8.91
N VAL A 246 -3.77 -11.59 -8.65
CA VAL A 246 -3.40 -10.34 -9.32
C VAL A 246 -2.72 -10.65 -10.66
N GLY A 247 -2.99 -9.87 -11.70
CA GLY A 247 -2.27 -9.94 -12.98
C GLY A 247 -2.54 -11.19 -13.83
N ILE A 248 -3.49 -12.04 -13.46
CA ILE A 248 -3.82 -13.30 -14.16
C ILE A 248 -4.87 -13.15 -15.28
N THR A 249 -5.30 -11.92 -15.61
CA THR A 249 -6.26 -11.69 -16.70
C THR A 249 -5.60 -11.93 -18.07
N ARG A 250 -6.39 -12.24 -19.11
CA ARG A 250 -5.88 -12.49 -20.48
C ARG A 250 -5.01 -11.36 -21.05
N ARG A 251 -5.30 -10.13 -20.65
CA ARG A 251 -4.64 -8.91 -21.12
C ARG A 251 -3.36 -8.58 -20.34
N ALA A 252 -3.10 -9.29 -19.24
CA ALA A 252 -1.95 -9.07 -18.38
C ALA A 252 -0.84 -10.08 -18.68
N VAL A 253 0.41 -9.66 -18.51
CA VAL A 253 1.61 -10.44 -18.85
C VAL A 253 1.61 -11.83 -18.21
N ALA A 254 1.30 -11.93 -16.91
CA ALA A 254 1.25 -13.21 -16.22
C ALA A 254 0.13 -14.12 -16.76
N GLY A 255 -1.09 -13.58 -16.93
CA GLY A 255 -2.21 -14.35 -17.48
C GLY A 255 -1.96 -14.84 -18.91
N ALA A 256 -1.29 -14.03 -19.74
CA ALA A 256 -0.82 -14.46 -21.05
C ALA A 256 0.16 -15.62 -20.88
N ARG A 257 1.31 -15.43 -20.23
CA ARG A 257 2.36 -16.45 -20.13
C ARG A 257 1.89 -17.79 -19.53
N ILE A 258 1.02 -17.74 -18.52
CA ILE A 258 0.40 -18.96 -17.96
C ILE A 258 -0.44 -19.68 -19.01
N LEU A 259 -1.19 -18.94 -19.85
CA LEU A 259 -1.98 -19.52 -20.93
C LEU A 259 -1.11 -20.23 -21.97
N ALA A 260 0.02 -19.67 -22.46
CA ALA A 260 0.86 -20.43 -23.41
C ALA A 260 1.40 -21.70 -22.78
N ARG A 261 1.82 -21.63 -21.52
CA ARG A 261 2.29 -22.82 -20.82
C ARG A 261 1.21 -23.89 -20.70
N ASP A 262 -0.01 -23.49 -20.34
CA ASP A 262 -1.15 -24.40 -20.24
C ASP A 262 -1.49 -25.02 -21.60
N VAL A 263 -1.34 -24.25 -22.69
CA VAL A 263 -1.55 -24.75 -24.05
C VAL A 263 -0.46 -25.71 -24.50
N ASP A 264 0.82 -25.37 -24.32
CA ASP A 264 1.94 -26.27 -24.62
C ASP A 264 1.78 -27.60 -23.88
N ARG A 265 1.40 -27.54 -22.59
CA ARG A 265 1.09 -28.72 -21.78
C ARG A 265 -0.06 -29.52 -22.37
N ALA A 266 -1.14 -28.87 -22.82
CA ALA A 266 -2.28 -29.54 -23.43
C ALA A 266 -1.94 -30.21 -24.78
N LEU A 267 -0.93 -29.70 -25.48
CA LEU A 267 -0.36 -30.28 -26.69
C LEU A 267 0.68 -31.39 -26.42
N GLY A 268 0.90 -31.76 -25.15
CA GLY A 268 1.85 -32.81 -24.76
C GLY A 268 3.31 -32.38 -24.80
N LEU A 269 3.61 -31.08 -24.93
CA LEU A 269 4.97 -30.57 -24.93
C LEU A 269 5.53 -30.55 -23.50
N ASP A 270 6.83 -30.81 -23.34
CA ASP A 270 7.50 -30.61 -22.05
C ASP A 270 7.65 -29.11 -21.76
N VAL A 271 7.02 -28.68 -20.67
CA VAL A 271 6.98 -27.29 -20.22
C VAL A 271 7.88 -27.02 -19.00
N ARG A 272 8.57 -28.03 -18.44
CA ARG A 272 9.30 -27.90 -17.17
C ARG A 272 10.48 -26.92 -17.26
N ASN A 273 11.20 -26.97 -18.38
CA ASN A 273 12.40 -26.16 -18.64
C ASN A 273 12.18 -25.05 -19.67
N ARG A 274 10.92 -24.76 -20.03
CA ARG A 274 10.58 -23.69 -20.97
C ARG A 274 10.40 -22.35 -20.24
N THR A 275 10.81 -21.29 -20.93
CA THR A 275 10.61 -19.90 -20.49
C THR A 275 9.66 -19.20 -21.45
N TYR A 276 8.67 -18.49 -20.91
CA TYR A 276 7.65 -17.76 -21.64
C TYR A 276 7.85 -16.26 -21.35
N THR A 277 8.47 -15.52 -22.27
CA THR A 277 8.75 -14.08 -22.11
C THR A 277 7.72 -13.23 -22.84
N ASN A 278 7.24 -13.63 -24.01
CA ASN A 278 6.27 -12.85 -24.78
C ASN A 278 5.17 -13.76 -25.34
N MET A 279 3.93 -13.30 -25.26
CA MET A 279 2.82 -13.82 -26.05
C MET A 279 2.12 -12.66 -26.71
N THR A 280 2.71 -12.18 -27.79
CA THR A 280 1.93 -11.65 -28.89
C THR A 280 1.47 -12.86 -29.68
N PHE A 281 0.19 -13.23 -29.56
CA PHE A 281 -0.40 -14.10 -30.57
C PHE A 281 -0.38 -13.32 -31.89
N ASP A 282 0.25 -13.85 -32.93
CA ASP A 282 -0.17 -13.46 -34.27
C ASP A 282 -1.60 -14.02 -34.51
N ARG A 283 -2.34 -13.44 -35.47
CA ARG A 283 -3.72 -13.86 -35.76
C ARG A 283 -3.84 -15.35 -36.13
N ALA A 284 -2.82 -15.95 -36.75
CA ALA A 284 -2.82 -17.35 -37.17
C ALA A 284 -2.59 -18.31 -35.99
N ALA A 285 -1.71 -17.94 -35.06
CA ALA A 285 -1.53 -18.61 -33.78
C ALA A 285 -2.83 -18.54 -32.97
N ALA A 286 -3.45 -17.35 -32.87
CA ALA A 286 -4.75 -17.18 -32.22
C ALA A 286 -5.85 -18.08 -32.83
N ALA A 287 -5.85 -18.28 -34.15
CA ALA A 287 -6.78 -19.17 -34.84
C ALA A 287 -6.55 -20.67 -34.54
N ARG A 288 -5.28 -21.12 -34.47
CA ARG A 288 -4.93 -22.48 -34.00
C ARG A 288 -5.41 -22.72 -32.56
N TYR A 289 -5.37 -21.69 -31.72
CA TYR A 289 -5.85 -21.76 -30.34
C TYR A 289 -7.38 -21.63 -30.23
N ALA A 290 -8.04 -20.94 -31.16
CA ALA A 290 -9.51 -20.90 -31.27
C ALA A 290 -10.11 -22.30 -31.47
N GLU A 291 -9.38 -23.23 -32.11
CA GLU A 291 -9.74 -24.65 -32.22
C GLU A 291 -9.70 -25.37 -30.85
N LEU A 292 -8.68 -25.11 -30.03
CA LEU A 292 -8.58 -25.61 -28.66
C LEU A 292 -9.65 -25.03 -27.74
N PHE A 293 -10.03 -23.76 -27.94
CA PHE A 293 -11.15 -23.11 -27.24
C PHE A 293 -12.52 -23.63 -27.70
N ARG A 294 -12.69 -23.97 -28.99
CA ARG A 294 -13.88 -24.65 -29.53
C ARG A 294 -14.01 -26.10 -29.04
N ARG A 295 -12.89 -26.79 -28.84
CA ARG A 295 -12.82 -28.14 -28.23
C ARG A 295 -13.00 -28.15 -26.71
N GLY A 296 -13.30 -27.01 -26.09
CA GLY A 296 -13.67 -26.96 -24.67
C GLY A 296 -14.91 -27.81 -24.42
N LYS A 297 -14.76 -28.95 -23.73
CA LYS A 297 -15.91 -29.70 -23.20
C LYS A 297 -16.73 -28.76 -22.31
N THR A 298 -17.82 -28.21 -22.84
CA THR A 298 -18.95 -27.74 -22.04
C THR A 298 -19.56 -28.98 -21.42
N TYR A 299 -19.43 -29.14 -20.10
CA TYR A 299 -20.26 -30.13 -19.43
C TYR A 299 -21.56 -29.45 -19.02
N VAL A 300 -22.64 -30.16 -19.26
CA VAL A 300 -23.97 -29.78 -18.83
C VAL A 300 -24.20 -30.45 -17.49
N ARG A 301 -24.38 -29.68 -16.43
CA ARG A 301 -24.87 -30.22 -15.16
C ARG A 301 -26.38 -30.13 -15.18
N THR A 302 -27.05 -31.26 -15.02
CA THR A 302 -28.48 -31.29 -14.72
C THR A 302 -28.63 -31.06 -13.22
N THR A 303 -29.34 -30.00 -12.83
CA THR A 303 -29.69 -29.78 -11.42
C THR A 303 -30.69 -30.83 -10.95
N ALA A 304 -30.91 -30.94 -9.63
CA ALA A 304 -31.92 -31.86 -9.09
C ALA A 304 -33.32 -31.64 -9.72
N ASP A 305 -33.60 -30.41 -10.15
CA ASP A 305 -34.85 -30.00 -10.80
C ASP A 305 -34.84 -30.18 -12.34
N GLY A 306 -33.89 -30.93 -12.90
CA GLY A 306 -33.85 -31.24 -14.32
C GLY A 306 -33.31 -30.12 -15.23
N ARG A 307 -32.88 -28.97 -14.68
CA ARG A 307 -32.34 -27.87 -15.51
C ARG A 307 -30.91 -28.16 -15.94
N GLN A 308 -30.69 -28.12 -17.25
CA GLN A 308 -29.38 -28.25 -17.87
C GLN A 308 -28.63 -26.89 -17.81
N GLN A 309 -27.53 -26.83 -17.07
CA GLN A 309 -26.64 -25.66 -17.01
C GLN A 309 -25.32 -25.97 -17.71
N GLY A 310 -25.01 -25.24 -18.77
CA GLY A 310 -23.74 -25.33 -19.49
C GLY A 310 -22.64 -24.48 -18.84
N TYR A 311 -21.49 -25.09 -18.55
CA TYR A 311 -20.32 -24.37 -18.01
C TYR A 311 -19.23 -24.25 -19.09
N ALA A 312 -18.75 -23.03 -19.34
CA ALA A 312 -17.59 -22.77 -20.18
C ALA A 312 -16.28 -22.85 -19.37
N TYR A 313 -15.20 -23.32 -20.01
CA TYR A 313 -13.87 -23.47 -19.39
C TYR A 313 -13.40 -22.14 -18.76
N ARG A 314 -13.21 -22.15 -17.43
CA ARG A 314 -12.72 -20.99 -16.67
C ARG A 314 -11.26 -20.73 -17.05
N TYR A 315 -10.96 -19.51 -17.46
CA TYR A 315 -9.65 -19.12 -17.96
C TYR A 315 -8.57 -19.30 -16.88
N VAL A 316 -7.46 -19.97 -17.26
CA VAL A 316 -6.30 -20.33 -16.43
C VAL A 316 -6.63 -21.34 -15.31
N ARG A 317 -6.26 -22.62 -15.51
CA ARG A 317 -6.31 -23.63 -14.44
C ARG A 317 -5.09 -23.57 -13.54
N THR A 318 -3.94 -23.20 -14.09
CA THR A 318 -2.69 -23.16 -13.35
C THR A 318 -2.66 -21.93 -12.43
N PRO A 319 -2.63 -22.10 -11.10
CA PRO A 319 -2.50 -20.99 -10.17
C PRO A 319 -1.21 -20.21 -10.45
N ARG A 320 -1.21 -18.89 -10.23
CA ARG A 320 0.00 -18.07 -10.24
C ARG A 320 0.63 -18.13 -8.85
N PRO A 321 1.72 -18.87 -8.60
CA PRO A 321 2.35 -18.89 -7.28
C PRO A 321 2.86 -17.49 -6.92
N THR A 322 2.91 -17.16 -5.62
CA THR A 322 3.48 -15.88 -5.17
C THR A 322 4.99 -15.84 -5.43
N PRO A 323 5.62 -14.65 -5.54
CA PRO A 323 7.08 -14.55 -5.64
C PRO A 323 7.78 -15.25 -4.48
N GLN A 324 7.23 -15.12 -3.26
CA GLN A 324 7.76 -15.74 -2.06
C GLN A 324 7.72 -17.26 -2.15
N GLN A 325 6.62 -17.82 -2.65
CA GLN A 325 6.50 -19.25 -2.90
C GLN A 325 7.55 -19.71 -3.91
N ILE A 326 7.68 -19.00 -5.03
CA ILE A 326 8.62 -19.36 -6.12
C ILE A 326 10.06 -19.36 -5.61
N VAL A 327 10.47 -18.29 -4.93
CA VAL A 327 11.84 -18.15 -4.42
C VAL A 327 12.14 -19.20 -3.35
N THR A 328 11.17 -19.49 -2.47
CA THR A 328 11.36 -20.49 -1.41
C THR A 328 11.42 -21.92 -1.95
N SER A 329 10.64 -22.24 -2.99
CA SER A 329 10.55 -23.62 -3.53
C SER A 329 11.54 -23.92 -4.65
N ALA A 330 12.21 -22.92 -5.22
CA ALA A 330 13.13 -23.13 -6.34
C ALA A 330 14.42 -23.82 -5.87
N SER A 331 14.87 -24.83 -6.63
CA SER A 331 16.12 -25.55 -6.35
C SER A 331 17.38 -24.76 -6.73
N SER A 332 17.23 -23.72 -7.55
CA SER A 332 18.34 -22.90 -8.05
C SER A 332 17.88 -21.50 -8.46
N ARG A 333 18.82 -20.56 -8.55
CA ARG A 333 18.57 -19.21 -9.09
C ARG A 333 18.00 -19.25 -10.52
N ALA A 334 18.52 -20.15 -11.36
CA ALA A 334 18.04 -20.30 -12.74
C ALA A 334 16.57 -20.77 -12.79
N GLU A 335 16.18 -21.68 -11.90
CA GLU A 335 14.79 -22.07 -11.75
C GLU A 335 13.92 -20.92 -11.23
N ALA A 336 14.37 -20.21 -10.19
CA ALA A 336 13.64 -19.06 -9.65
C ALA A 336 13.38 -18.00 -10.72
N VAL A 337 14.40 -17.60 -11.48
CA VAL A 337 14.29 -16.64 -12.59
C VAL A 337 13.34 -17.14 -13.67
N ARG A 338 13.42 -18.42 -14.07
CA ARG A 338 12.51 -19.02 -15.05
C ARG A 338 11.07 -18.96 -14.58
N GLN A 339 10.79 -19.39 -13.36
CA GLN A 339 9.44 -19.38 -12.79
C GLN A 339 8.91 -17.95 -12.62
N LEU A 340 9.73 -17.03 -12.09
CA LEU A 340 9.36 -15.62 -11.96
C LEU A 340 9.04 -14.99 -13.33
N THR A 341 9.77 -15.34 -14.39
CA THR A 341 9.48 -14.93 -15.76
C THR A 341 8.15 -15.52 -16.24
N ASN A 342 7.98 -16.84 -16.12
CA ASN A 342 6.78 -17.55 -16.58
C ASN A 342 5.49 -17.07 -15.90
N TYR A 343 5.58 -16.63 -14.65
CA TYR A 343 4.44 -16.08 -13.89
C TYR A 343 4.38 -14.54 -13.91
N GLY A 344 5.09 -13.89 -14.84
CA GLY A 344 4.97 -12.46 -15.12
C GLY A 344 5.43 -11.56 -13.98
N TYR A 345 6.39 -12.01 -13.16
CA TYR A 345 7.05 -11.19 -12.15
C TYR A 345 8.31 -10.50 -12.69
N ILE A 346 9.01 -11.11 -13.65
CA ILE A 346 10.05 -10.45 -14.45
C ILE A 346 9.39 -10.07 -15.77
N LEU A 347 9.35 -8.79 -16.12
CA LEU A 347 8.61 -8.30 -17.30
C LEU A 347 9.43 -8.42 -18.58
#